data_AF-A0A353LUB4-F1
#
_entry.id   AF-A0A353LUB4-F1
#
_cell.length_a   1.000
_cell.length_b   1.000
_cell.length_c   1.000
_cell.angle_alpha   90.00
_cell.angle_beta   90.00
_cell.angle_gamma   90.00
#
_symmetry.space_group_name_H-M   'P 1'
#
loop_
_entity.id
_entity.type
_entity.pdbx_description
1 polymer ?
#
loop_
_entity_poly.entity_id
_entity_poly.type
_entity_poly.pdbx_seq_one_letter_code
_entity_poly.pdbx_strand_id
1 'polypeptide(L)'
;MATHQTKPATEQSVPRGLLFFYGLPAVGVGYMFLFMSLFLMKFATDVLLIAPAVMGAILGASRIWDAVSDPIVGYLSDRTNSRAGRRRPWLYAAAPLIGLSFLMVFAPPDGLMGVQLSVWMGVAVFAYFTAMTVFIVPHLSLGADLTPPGHPRNRVYGARHLSWNIGSILALAAMAWLLLAPGEGDGATRRGAALVAIVSGLAVTSLVVLSSWYLRNFHAVQSDPGRQRALAAYRDVWRNSHAR
;
A
#
# COMPACT_ATOMS: atom_id res chain seq x y z
N MET A 1 40.81 32.98 9.54
CA MET A 1 39.64 32.85 8.63
C MET A 1 39.49 31.36 8.32
N ALA A 2 38.67 30.63 9.09
CA ALA A 2 38.53 29.18 8.94
C ALA A 2 37.49 28.89 7.85
N THR A 3 37.95 28.41 6.70
CA THR A 3 37.13 27.86 5.63
C THR A 3 36.32 26.67 6.15
N HIS A 4 35.01 26.85 6.28
CA HIS A 4 34.06 25.74 6.40
C HIS A 4 34.16 24.88 5.14
N GLN A 5 34.90 23.78 5.23
CA GLN A 5 34.89 22.75 4.19
C GLN A 5 33.53 22.05 4.21
N THR A 6 32.64 22.41 3.28
CA THR A 6 31.45 21.63 2.98
C THR A 6 31.88 20.32 2.35
N LYS A 7 31.69 19.22 3.08
CA LYS A 7 31.91 17.84 2.63
C LYS A 7 31.24 17.64 1.25
N PRO A 8 31.91 17.01 0.27
CA PRO A 8 31.32 16.77 -1.06
C PRO A 8 29.98 16.02 -0.94
N ALA A 9 29.02 16.39 -1.79
CA ALA A 9 27.62 15.94 -1.77
C ALA A 9 27.41 14.42 -1.92
N THR A 10 28.48 13.63 -2.03
CA THR A 10 28.49 12.18 -2.21
C THR A 10 28.40 11.36 -0.93
N GLU A 11 28.45 11.98 0.27
CA GLU A 11 28.59 11.24 1.54
C GLU A 11 27.56 11.53 2.64
N GLN A 12 26.45 12.21 2.34
CA GLN A 12 25.41 12.39 3.36
C GLN A 12 24.59 11.10 3.53
N SER A 13 25.00 10.28 4.50
CA SER A 13 24.34 9.02 4.84
C SER A 13 22.91 9.24 5.36
N VAL A 14 21.97 8.41 4.93
CA VAL A 14 20.60 8.42 5.44
C VAL A 14 20.55 7.69 6.79
N PRO A 15 19.89 8.25 7.83
CA PRO A 15 19.78 7.60 9.13
C PRO A 15 19.19 6.19 9.01
N ARG A 16 19.84 5.19 9.64
CA ARG A 16 19.37 3.79 9.58
C ARG A 16 17.96 3.61 10.14
N GLY A 17 17.62 4.37 11.19
CA GLY A 17 16.26 4.39 11.74
C GLY A 17 15.22 4.87 10.73
N LEU A 18 15.54 5.88 9.91
CA LEU A 18 14.65 6.34 8.84
C LEU A 18 14.39 5.21 7.84
N LEU A 19 15.45 4.55 7.38
CA LEU A 19 15.34 3.45 6.41
C LEU A 19 14.47 2.31 6.95
N PHE A 20 14.71 1.90 8.19
CA PHE A 20 13.98 0.81 8.84
C PHE A 20 12.51 1.15 9.03
N PHE A 21 12.19 2.26 9.70
CA PHE A 21 10.80 2.62 10.00
C PHE A 21 10.03 3.05 8.75
N TYR A 22 10.68 3.61 7.73
CA TYR A 22 10.02 3.89 6.45
C TYR A 22 9.65 2.60 5.69
N GLY A 23 10.53 1.59 5.71
CA GLY A 23 10.28 0.30 5.07
C GLY A 23 9.32 -0.60 5.85
N LEU A 24 9.25 -0.45 7.17
CA LEU A 24 8.51 -1.36 8.07
C LEU A 24 7.05 -1.63 7.65
N PRO A 25 6.21 -0.63 7.30
CA PRO A 25 4.85 -0.90 6.84
C PRO A 25 4.78 -1.67 5.51
N ALA A 26 5.80 -1.51 4.67
CA ALA A 26 5.83 -2.15 3.35
C ALA A 26 5.92 -3.67 3.46
N VAL A 27 6.40 -4.23 4.58
CA VAL A 27 6.32 -5.68 4.85
C VAL A 27 4.86 -6.13 4.86
N GLY A 28 4.03 -5.51 5.69
CA GLY A 28 2.63 -5.91 5.80
C GLY A 28 1.82 -5.59 4.54
N VAL A 29 2.05 -4.43 3.93
CA VAL A 29 1.34 -4.03 2.70
C VAL A 29 1.77 -4.88 1.51
N GLY A 30 3.06 -5.22 1.39
CA GLY A 30 3.55 -6.14 0.36
C GLY A 30 3.03 -7.56 0.53
N TYR A 31 2.93 -8.04 1.77
CA TYR A 31 2.26 -9.29 2.10
C TYR A 31 0.82 -9.31 1.57
N MET A 32 0.00 -8.32 1.98
CA MET A 32 -1.41 -8.29 1.62
C MET A 32 -1.61 -8.13 0.11
N PHE A 33 -0.79 -7.31 -0.54
CA PHE A 33 -0.89 -7.07 -1.98
C PHE A 33 -0.62 -8.36 -2.77
N LEU A 34 0.45 -9.09 -2.45
CA LEU A 34 0.74 -10.34 -3.13
C LEU A 34 -0.34 -11.40 -2.83
N PHE A 35 -0.75 -11.50 -1.57
CA PHE A 35 -1.79 -12.44 -1.15
C PHE A 35 -3.11 -12.19 -1.88
N MET A 36 -3.56 -10.93 -1.97
CA MET A 36 -4.69 -10.53 -2.80
C MET A 36 -4.49 -10.91 -4.27
N SER A 37 -3.31 -10.63 -4.83
CA SER A 37 -3.05 -10.83 -6.25
C SER A 37 -3.08 -12.29 -6.68
N LEU A 38 -2.67 -13.21 -5.80
CA LEU A 38 -2.53 -14.63 -6.14
C LEU A 38 -3.63 -15.52 -5.54
N PHE A 39 -4.10 -15.22 -4.32
CA PHE A 39 -5.03 -16.10 -3.61
C PHE A 39 -6.50 -15.70 -3.77
N LEU A 40 -6.80 -14.42 -4.01
CA LEU A 40 -8.19 -13.92 -4.06
C LEU A 40 -9.04 -14.65 -5.09
N MET A 41 -8.55 -14.83 -6.31
CA MET A 41 -9.34 -15.48 -7.38
C MET A 41 -9.68 -16.91 -6.96
N LYS A 42 -8.68 -17.69 -6.56
CA LYS A 42 -8.86 -19.06 -6.05
C LYS A 42 -9.86 -19.11 -4.89
N PHE A 43 -9.70 -18.24 -3.90
CA PHE A 43 -10.61 -18.18 -2.76
C PHE A 43 -12.05 -17.89 -3.20
N ALA A 44 -12.24 -16.91 -4.08
CA ALA A 44 -13.56 -16.52 -4.52
C ALA A 44 -14.23 -17.56 -5.44
N THR A 45 -13.49 -18.24 -6.30
CA THR A 45 -14.04 -19.21 -7.27
C THR A 45 -14.17 -20.60 -6.70
N ASP A 46 -13.16 -21.08 -5.97
CA ASP A 46 -13.08 -22.48 -5.57
C ASP A 46 -13.69 -22.68 -4.19
N VAL A 47 -13.55 -21.71 -3.28
CA VAL A 47 -14.06 -21.80 -1.90
C VAL A 47 -15.43 -21.13 -1.76
N LEU A 48 -15.59 -19.93 -2.33
CA LEU A 48 -16.86 -19.18 -2.25
C LEU A 48 -17.82 -19.48 -3.41
N LEU A 49 -17.37 -20.25 -4.41
CA LEU A 49 -18.17 -20.67 -5.57
C LEU A 49 -18.78 -19.50 -6.37
N ILE A 50 -18.11 -18.35 -6.38
CA ILE A 50 -18.49 -17.20 -7.20
C ILE A 50 -17.99 -17.45 -8.62
N ALA A 51 -18.85 -17.22 -9.62
CA ALA A 51 -18.48 -17.39 -11.02
C ALA A 51 -17.22 -16.56 -11.37
N PRO A 52 -16.19 -17.16 -12.03
CA PRO A 52 -14.95 -16.46 -12.37
C PRO A 52 -15.17 -15.18 -13.19
N ALA A 53 -16.18 -15.16 -14.06
CA ALA A 53 -16.53 -13.98 -14.86
C ALA A 53 -16.96 -12.79 -13.99
N VAL A 54 -17.69 -13.04 -12.90
CA VAL A 54 -18.14 -12.00 -11.95
C VAL A 54 -16.95 -11.44 -11.18
N MET A 55 -16.07 -12.31 -10.65
CA MET A 55 -14.86 -11.86 -9.97
C MET A 55 -13.88 -11.15 -10.90
N GLY A 56 -13.75 -11.61 -12.14
CA GLY A 56 -12.96 -10.94 -13.17
C GLY A 56 -13.50 -9.53 -13.46
N ALA A 57 -14.82 -9.35 -13.54
CA ALA A 57 -15.44 -8.05 -13.72
C ALA A 57 -15.20 -7.12 -12.51
N ILE A 58 -15.34 -7.64 -11.28
CA ILE A 58 -15.05 -6.89 -10.04
C ILE A 58 -13.60 -6.40 -10.04
N LEU A 59 -12.64 -7.29 -10.32
CA LEU A 59 -11.22 -6.96 -10.36
C LEU A 59 -10.87 -6.00 -11.49
N GLY A 60 -11.46 -6.16 -12.67
CA GLY A 60 -11.28 -5.23 -13.78
C GLY A 60 -11.80 -3.83 -13.43
N ALA A 61 -13.00 -3.74 -12.85
CA ALA A 61 -13.59 -2.48 -12.41
C ALA A 61 -12.76 -1.82 -11.30
N SER A 62 -12.17 -2.59 -10.38
CA SER A 62 -11.31 -2.03 -9.34
C SER A 62 -10.04 -1.40 -9.92
N ARG A 63 -9.49 -1.93 -11.03
CA ARG A 63 -8.34 -1.29 -11.71
C ARG A 63 -8.69 0.02 -12.38
N ILE A 64 -9.89 0.13 -12.96
CA ILE A 64 -10.40 1.40 -13.50
C ILE A 64 -10.55 2.41 -12.36
N TRP A 65 -11.04 1.95 -11.20
CA TRP A 65 -11.13 2.78 -10.01
C TRP A 65 -9.76 3.25 -9.49
N ASP A 66 -8.75 2.38 -9.47
CA ASP A 66 -7.36 2.74 -9.09
C ASP A 66 -6.84 3.93 -9.93
N ALA A 67 -7.12 3.94 -11.24
CA ALA A 67 -6.72 5.04 -12.13
C ALA A 67 -7.36 6.40 -11.75
N VAL A 68 -8.50 6.38 -11.07
CA VAL A 68 -9.22 7.58 -10.60
C VAL A 68 -8.83 7.92 -9.16
N SER A 69 -8.77 6.92 -8.27
CA SER A 69 -8.52 7.10 -6.85
C SER A 69 -7.09 7.56 -6.57
N ASP A 70 -6.09 7.09 -7.32
CA ASP A 70 -4.68 7.45 -7.15
C ASP A 70 -4.43 8.96 -7.30
N PRO A 71 -4.85 9.64 -8.39
CA PRO A 71 -4.75 11.10 -8.51
C PRO A 71 -5.54 11.87 -7.45
N ILE A 72 -6.72 11.38 -7.07
CA ILE A 72 -7.57 12.05 -6.07
C ILE A 72 -6.89 12.03 -4.70
N VAL A 73 -6.41 10.87 -4.25
CA VAL A 73 -5.69 10.74 -2.98
C VAL A 73 -4.39 11.53 -3.01
N GLY A 74 -3.66 11.52 -4.14
CA GLY A 74 -2.48 12.38 -4.32
C GLY A 74 -2.83 13.86 -4.10
N TYR A 75 -3.88 14.34 -4.79
CA TYR A 75 -4.37 15.72 -4.69
C TYR A 75 -4.80 16.11 -3.27
N LEU A 76 -5.57 15.25 -2.60
CA LEU A 76 -6.12 15.54 -1.28
C LEU A 76 -5.04 15.46 -0.21
N SER A 77 -4.16 14.46 -0.29
CA SER A 77 -3.02 14.38 0.60
C SER A 77 -2.05 15.54 0.40
N ASP A 78 -1.88 16.07 -0.80
CA ASP A 78 -1.06 17.27 -1.08
C ASP A 78 -1.55 18.55 -0.37
N ARG A 79 -2.85 18.63 -0.08
CA ARG A 79 -3.48 19.83 0.53
C ARG A 79 -3.83 19.66 2.00
N THR A 80 -3.58 18.49 2.56
CA THR A 80 -3.91 18.23 3.95
C THR A 80 -3.02 19.07 4.86
N ASN A 81 -3.62 19.99 5.59
CA ASN A 81 -2.95 20.77 6.62
C ASN A 81 -3.32 20.21 7.99
N SER A 82 -2.35 19.58 8.66
CA SER A 82 -2.55 19.00 10.00
C SER A 82 -1.32 19.20 10.87
N ARG A 83 -1.52 19.17 12.20
CA ARG A 83 -0.42 19.22 13.18
C ARG A 83 0.56 18.04 13.07
N ALA A 84 0.14 16.90 12.51
CA ALA A 84 1.00 15.74 12.30
C ALA A 84 1.82 15.83 10.98
N GLY A 85 1.62 16.90 10.22
CA GLY A 85 2.12 17.08 8.87
C GLY A 85 1.09 16.66 7.82
N ARG A 86 1.50 16.72 6.55
CA ARG A 86 0.61 16.57 5.40
C ARG A 86 0.20 15.13 5.09
N ARG A 87 1.16 14.19 5.13
CA ARG A 87 0.96 12.78 4.70
C ARG A 87 0.57 11.84 5.82
N ARG A 88 1.04 12.07 7.05
CA ARG A 88 0.86 11.14 8.17
C ARG A 88 -0.62 10.90 8.55
N PRO A 89 -1.52 11.90 8.55
CA PRO A 89 -2.94 11.65 8.81
C PRO A 89 -3.56 10.60 7.89
N TRP A 90 -3.14 10.59 6.61
CA TRP A 90 -3.60 9.60 5.64
C TRP A 90 -3.09 8.20 5.98
N LEU A 91 -1.84 8.07 6.42
CA LEU A 91 -1.30 6.78 6.85
C LEU A 91 -2.04 6.23 8.08
N TYR A 92 -2.34 7.09 9.05
CA TYR A 92 -3.13 6.69 10.23
C TYR A 92 -4.56 6.31 9.87
N ALA A 93 -5.19 7.03 8.95
CA ALA A 93 -6.52 6.69 8.45
C ALA A 93 -6.52 5.39 7.65
N ALA A 94 -5.48 5.15 6.84
CA ALA A 94 -5.35 3.94 6.03
C ALA A 94 -5.15 2.67 6.87
N ALA A 95 -4.44 2.78 8.00
CA ALA A 95 -4.04 1.64 8.81
C ALA A 95 -5.22 0.70 9.18
N PRO A 96 -6.29 1.17 9.85
CA PRO A 96 -7.44 0.32 10.15
C PRO A 96 -8.25 -0.03 8.90
N LEU A 97 -8.30 0.84 7.89
CA LEU A 97 -9.06 0.60 6.65
C LEU A 97 -8.49 -0.58 5.87
N ILE A 98 -7.16 -0.69 5.77
CA ILE A 98 -6.50 -1.82 5.10
C ILE A 98 -6.79 -3.12 5.84
N GLY A 99 -6.60 -3.14 7.16
CA GLY A 99 -6.84 -4.35 7.95
C GLY A 99 -8.29 -4.81 7.90
N LEU A 100 -9.25 -3.88 8.04
CA LEU A 100 -10.67 -4.18 8.01
C LEU A 100 -11.14 -4.65 6.63
N SER A 101 -10.74 -3.96 5.56
CA SER A 101 -11.13 -4.35 4.21
C SER A 101 -10.52 -5.69 3.79
N PHE A 102 -9.28 -5.98 4.18
CA PHE A 102 -8.68 -7.30 3.97
C PHE A 102 -9.45 -8.40 4.71
N LEU A 103 -9.89 -8.13 5.94
CA LEU A 103 -10.78 -9.02 6.69
C LEU A 103 -12.13 -9.20 5.99
N MET A 104 -12.74 -8.14 5.47
CA MET A 104 -14.01 -8.24 4.72
C MET A 104 -13.89 -9.17 3.50
N VAL A 105 -12.74 -9.20 2.84
CA VAL A 105 -12.52 -10.06 1.66
C VAL A 105 -12.38 -11.53 2.04
N PHE A 106 -11.65 -11.85 3.11
CA PHE A 106 -11.32 -13.24 3.48
C PHE A 106 -12.15 -13.83 4.62
N ALA A 107 -12.97 -13.02 5.29
CA ALA A 107 -13.96 -13.45 6.26
C ALA A 107 -15.35 -12.88 5.90
N PRO A 108 -15.90 -13.20 4.72
CA PRO A 108 -17.25 -12.78 4.38
C PRO A 108 -18.24 -13.37 5.39
N PRO A 109 -19.30 -12.63 5.78
CA PRO A 109 -20.32 -13.12 6.70
C PRO A 109 -20.91 -14.46 6.27
N ASP A 110 -21.14 -15.33 7.25
CA ASP A 110 -21.81 -16.61 7.01
C ASP A 110 -23.27 -16.35 6.57
N GLY A 111 -23.74 -17.13 5.58
CA GLY A 111 -25.10 -17.02 5.04
C GLY A 111 -25.25 -16.13 3.80
N LEU A 112 -24.24 -15.35 3.42
CA LEU A 112 -24.25 -14.67 2.12
C LEU A 112 -24.10 -15.67 0.98
N MET A 113 -25.01 -15.63 0.00
CA MET A 113 -25.00 -16.53 -1.17
C MET A 113 -25.31 -15.77 -2.47
N GLY A 114 -24.92 -16.37 -3.60
CA GLY A 114 -25.25 -15.87 -4.94
C GLY A 114 -24.89 -14.40 -5.15
N VAL A 115 -25.89 -13.61 -5.56
CA VAL A 115 -25.71 -12.18 -5.84
C VAL A 115 -25.28 -11.39 -4.60
N GLN A 116 -25.81 -11.70 -3.42
CA GLN A 116 -25.46 -10.98 -2.19
C GLN A 116 -23.97 -11.14 -1.84
N LEU A 117 -23.45 -12.37 -1.98
CA LEU A 117 -22.04 -12.65 -1.78
C LEU A 117 -21.17 -11.94 -2.83
N SER A 118 -21.62 -11.92 -4.09
CA SER A 118 -20.92 -11.22 -5.17
C SER A 118 -20.84 -9.70 -4.93
N VAL A 119 -21.94 -9.09 -4.47
CA VAL A 119 -21.98 -7.66 -4.10
C VAL A 119 -21.06 -7.38 -2.91
N TRP A 120 -21.10 -8.23 -1.88
CA TRP A 120 -20.19 -8.13 -0.74
C TRP A 120 -18.73 -8.16 -1.17
N MET A 121 -18.35 -9.13 -2.00
CA MET A 121 -16.98 -9.24 -2.51
C MET A 121 -16.59 -8.02 -3.36
N GLY A 122 -17.51 -7.49 -4.16
CA GLY A 122 -17.31 -6.23 -4.87
C GLY A 122 -16.96 -5.08 -3.92
N VAL A 123 -17.80 -4.85 -2.90
CA VAL A 123 -17.56 -3.80 -1.90
C VAL A 123 -16.25 -4.02 -1.15
N ALA A 124 -15.97 -5.24 -0.71
CA ALA A 124 -14.77 -5.57 0.05
C ALA A 124 -13.48 -5.35 -0.77
N VAL A 125 -13.47 -5.79 -2.03
CA VAL A 125 -12.34 -5.61 -2.96
C VAL A 125 -12.10 -4.13 -3.26
N PHE A 126 -13.16 -3.37 -3.54
CA PHE A 126 -13.05 -1.92 -3.76
C PHE A 126 -12.56 -1.18 -2.52
N ALA A 127 -13.09 -1.53 -1.34
CA ALA A 127 -12.64 -0.96 -0.08
C ALA A 127 -11.15 -1.24 0.17
N TYR A 128 -10.71 -2.47 -0.12
CA TYR A 128 -9.30 -2.86 0.03
C TYR A 128 -8.38 -2.07 -0.88
N PHE A 129 -8.64 -2.05 -2.19
CA PHE A 129 -7.77 -1.31 -3.12
C PHE A 129 -7.80 0.20 -2.85
N THR A 130 -8.95 0.76 -2.47
CA THR A 130 -9.03 2.17 -2.04
C THR A 130 -8.18 2.43 -0.80
N ALA A 131 -8.24 1.56 0.21
CA ALA A 131 -7.44 1.68 1.42
C ALA A 131 -5.93 1.56 1.11
N MET A 132 -5.55 0.68 0.18
CA MET A 132 -4.19 0.55 -0.32
C MET A 132 -3.73 1.84 -1.02
N THR A 133 -4.54 2.46 -1.87
CA THR A 133 -4.23 3.76 -2.49
C THR A 133 -4.05 4.87 -1.44
N VAL A 134 -4.97 4.95 -0.48
CA VAL A 134 -4.95 5.91 0.64
C VAL A 134 -3.67 5.78 1.47
N PHE A 135 -3.04 4.59 1.49
CA PHE A 135 -1.73 4.38 2.10
C PHE A 135 -0.55 4.63 1.13
N ILE A 136 -0.52 3.96 -0.03
CA ILE A 136 0.64 3.90 -0.93
C ILE A 136 0.99 5.29 -1.46
N VAL A 137 -0.01 6.06 -1.92
CA VAL A 137 0.23 7.36 -2.57
C VAL A 137 0.86 8.36 -1.57
N PRO A 138 0.30 8.55 -0.37
CA PRO A 138 0.94 9.42 0.63
C PRO A 138 2.24 8.84 1.20
N HIS A 139 2.39 7.52 1.31
CA HIS A 139 3.62 6.88 1.81
C HIS A 139 4.80 7.12 0.87
N LEU A 140 4.61 6.91 -0.44
CA LEU A 140 5.63 7.19 -1.44
C LEU A 140 6.03 8.66 -1.47
N SER A 141 5.05 9.56 -1.36
CA SER A 141 5.29 11.01 -1.28
C SER A 141 6.04 11.39 -0.01
N LEU A 142 5.71 10.76 1.12
CA LEU A 142 6.39 10.97 2.40
C LEU A 142 7.86 10.58 2.32
N GLY A 143 8.22 9.52 1.59
CA GLY A 143 9.63 9.15 1.38
C GLY A 143 10.47 10.24 0.70
N ALA A 144 9.87 10.95 -0.26
CA ALA A 144 10.49 12.09 -0.92
C ALA A 144 10.64 13.29 0.03
N ASP A 145 9.59 13.58 0.81
CA ASP A 145 9.58 14.67 1.78
C ASP A 145 10.56 14.41 2.95
N LEU A 146 10.78 13.15 3.34
CA LEU A 146 11.73 12.75 4.39
C LEU A 146 13.20 12.71 3.94
N THR A 147 13.48 12.89 2.65
CA THR A 147 14.84 12.84 2.10
C THR A 147 15.28 14.21 1.59
N PRO A 148 16.12 14.96 2.35
CA PRO A 148 16.58 16.29 1.97
C PRO A 148 17.41 16.30 0.67
N PRO A 149 17.53 17.47 0.00
CA PRO A 149 18.45 17.64 -1.12
C PRO A 149 19.88 17.22 -0.74
N GLY A 150 20.55 16.44 -1.58
CA GLY A 150 21.89 15.91 -1.32
C GLY A 150 21.94 14.53 -0.66
N HIS A 151 20.81 14.00 -0.17
CA HIS A 151 20.74 12.62 0.33
C HIS A 151 20.26 11.62 -0.74
N PRO A 152 20.77 10.37 -0.73
CA PRO A 152 20.42 9.35 -1.71
C PRO A 152 19.01 8.78 -1.48
N ARG A 153 18.00 9.35 -2.17
CA ARG A 153 16.58 8.89 -2.16
C ARG A 153 16.41 7.42 -2.50
N ASN A 154 17.26 6.90 -3.39
CA ASN A 154 17.25 5.48 -3.78
C ASN A 154 17.45 4.53 -2.59
N ARG A 155 18.16 4.94 -1.52
CA ARG A 155 18.32 4.10 -0.32
C ARG A 155 17.02 3.96 0.46
N VAL A 156 16.23 5.03 0.55
CA VAL A 156 14.93 5.04 1.23
C VAL A 156 13.93 4.16 0.49
N TYR A 157 13.80 4.36 -0.83
CA TYR A 157 12.93 3.51 -1.66
C TYR A 157 13.44 2.07 -1.77
N GLY A 158 14.76 1.86 -1.83
CA GLY A 158 15.37 0.53 -1.85
C GLY A 158 15.06 -0.26 -0.57
N ALA A 159 15.20 0.37 0.61
CA ALA A 159 14.80 -0.24 1.88
C ALA A 159 13.31 -0.62 1.89
N ARG A 160 12.44 0.27 1.42
CA ARG A 160 11.00 -0.01 1.28
C ARG A 160 10.71 -1.18 0.35
N HIS A 161 11.37 -1.25 -0.81
CA HIS A 161 11.18 -2.35 -1.76
C HIS A 161 11.68 -3.68 -1.22
N LEU A 162 12.81 -3.69 -0.50
CA LEU A 162 13.28 -4.89 0.18
C LEU A 162 12.25 -5.38 1.22
N SER A 163 11.73 -4.46 2.04
CA SER A 163 10.67 -4.77 3.00
C SER A 163 9.40 -5.31 2.31
N TRP A 164 9.00 -4.72 1.18
CA TRP A 164 7.87 -5.21 0.37
C TRP A 164 8.06 -6.66 -0.10
N ASN A 165 9.26 -6.98 -0.58
CA ASN A 165 9.59 -8.33 -1.05
C ASN A 165 9.62 -9.34 0.10
N ILE A 166 10.13 -8.95 1.28
CA ILE A 166 10.05 -9.78 2.49
C ILE A 166 8.58 -10.12 2.81
N GLY A 167 7.71 -9.10 2.80
CA GLY A 167 6.26 -9.29 2.96
C GLY A 167 5.66 -10.24 1.93
N SER A 168 6.04 -10.06 0.67
CA SER A 168 5.60 -10.90 -0.45
C SER A 168 5.99 -12.37 -0.25
N ILE A 169 7.22 -12.65 0.21
CA ILE A 169 7.66 -14.01 0.53
C ILE A 169 6.84 -14.61 1.68
N LEU A 170 6.55 -13.83 2.72
CA LEU A 170 5.69 -14.26 3.83
C LEU A 170 4.26 -14.59 3.34
N ALA A 171 3.74 -13.87 2.34
CA ALA A 171 2.45 -14.16 1.74
C ALA A 171 2.44 -15.50 1.02
N LEU A 172 3.50 -15.83 0.28
CA LEU A 172 3.66 -17.14 -0.34
C LEU A 172 3.69 -18.26 0.71
N ALA A 173 4.37 -18.06 1.84
CA ALA A 173 4.38 -19.03 2.93
C ALA A 173 2.98 -19.23 3.54
N ALA A 174 2.22 -18.16 3.77
CA ALA A 174 0.85 -18.24 4.26
C ALA A 174 -0.08 -18.94 3.25
N MET A 175 0.07 -18.66 1.96
CA MET A 175 -0.67 -19.36 0.91
C MET A 175 -0.31 -20.84 0.85
N ALA A 176 0.98 -21.18 0.90
CA ALA A 176 1.43 -22.57 0.92
C ALA A 176 0.83 -23.32 2.12
N TRP A 177 0.80 -22.70 3.30
CA TRP A 177 0.13 -23.27 4.47
C TRP A 177 -1.37 -23.52 4.25
N LEU A 178 -2.10 -22.56 3.67
CA LEU A 178 -3.53 -22.73 3.36
C LEU A 178 -3.81 -23.80 2.31
N LEU A 179 -2.89 -23.97 1.35
CA LEU A 179 -3.07 -24.88 0.22
C LEU A 179 -2.60 -26.31 0.50
N LEU A 180 -1.61 -26.46 1.37
CA LEU A 180 -0.99 -27.75 1.69
C LEU A 180 -1.56 -28.40 2.94
N ALA A 181 -2.44 -27.73 3.69
CA ALA A 181 -3.16 -28.33 4.81
C ALA A 181 -3.97 -29.55 4.31
N PRO A 182 -3.49 -30.80 4.51
CA PRO A 182 -4.08 -31.95 3.85
C PRO A 182 -5.45 -32.25 4.47
N GLY A 183 -6.49 -32.27 3.65
CA GLY A 183 -7.75 -32.95 3.98
C GLY A 183 -8.79 -32.19 4.81
N GLU A 184 -8.68 -30.87 4.98
CA GLU A 184 -9.65 -30.14 5.83
C GLU A 184 -10.86 -29.53 5.06
N GLY A 185 -10.90 -29.64 3.73
CA GLY A 185 -12.01 -29.16 2.89
C GLY A 185 -12.18 -27.63 2.83
N ASP A 186 -13.12 -27.15 2.02
CA ASP A 186 -13.32 -25.71 1.75
C ASP A 186 -13.62 -24.89 3.03
N GLY A 187 -14.30 -25.50 4.00
CA GLY A 187 -14.63 -24.86 5.28
C GLY A 187 -13.39 -24.53 6.11
N ALA A 188 -12.35 -25.36 6.07
CA ALA A 188 -11.10 -25.07 6.76
C ALA A 188 -10.27 -24.03 6.03
N THR A 189 -10.23 -24.06 4.69
CA THR A 189 -9.61 -22.99 3.91
C THR A 189 -10.26 -21.64 4.21
N ARG A 190 -11.59 -21.59 4.36
CA ARG A 190 -12.31 -20.37 4.76
C ARG A 190 -11.90 -19.87 6.16
N ARG A 191 -11.85 -20.76 7.15
CA ARG A 191 -11.39 -20.41 8.51
C ARG A 191 -9.92 -19.97 8.53
N GLY A 192 -9.06 -20.68 7.82
CA GLY A 192 -7.65 -20.35 7.68
C GLY A 192 -7.44 -18.99 7.02
N ALA A 193 -8.18 -18.69 5.94
CA ALA A 193 -8.14 -17.40 5.28
C ALA A 193 -8.59 -16.26 6.22
N ALA A 194 -9.65 -16.48 7.02
CA ALA A 194 -10.09 -15.52 8.03
C ALA A 194 -9.02 -15.29 9.10
N LEU A 195 -8.38 -16.35 9.63
CA LEU A 195 -7.28 -16.23 10.60
C LEU A 195 -6.09 -15.44 10.04
N VAL A 196 -5.67 -15.78 8.82
CA VAL A 196 -4.63 -15.06 8.10
C VAL A 196 -5.01 -13.58 7.96
N ALA A 197 -6.26 -13.27 7.63
CA ALA A 197 -6.72 -11.90 7.48
C ALA A 197 -6.75 -11.11 8.80
N ILE A 198 -7.19 -11.72 9.90
CA ILE A 198 -7.16 -11.10 11.23
C ILE A 198 -5.72 -10.81 11.64
N VAL A 199 -4.84 -11.81 11.59
CA VAL A 199 -3.44 -11.69 12.04
C VAL A 199 -2.70 -10.66 11.20
N SER A 200 -2.78 -10.76 9.88
CA SER A 200 -2.11 -9.81 8.98
C SER A 200 -2.72 -8.41 9.07
N GLY A 201 -4.05 -8.29 9.26
CA GLY A 201 -4.76 -7.02 9.48
C GLY A 201 -4.27 -6.27 10.71
N LEU A 202 -4.19 -6.97 11.84
CA LEU A 202 -3.65 -6.41 13.09
C LEU A 202 -2.17 -6.07 12.95
N ALA A 203 -1.38 -6.93 12.30
CA ALA A 203 0.04 -6.69 12.06
C ALA A 203 0.26 -5.44 11.20
N VAL A 204 -0.38 -5.32 10.03
CA VAL A 204 -0.30 -4.14 9.16
C VAL A 204 -0.68 -2.88 9.91
N THR A 205 -1.80 -2.90 10.63
CA THR A 205 -2.27 -1.73 11.37
C THR A 205 -1.22 -1.28 12.38
N SER A 206 -0.65 -2.23 13.12
CA SER A 206 0.40 -1.98 14.12
C SER A 206 1.68 -1.43 13.48
N LEU A 207 2.14 -2.04 12.36
CA LEU A 207 3.34 -1.61 11.65
C LEU A 207 3.19 -0.20 11.07
N VAL A 208 2.04 0.12 10.48
CA VAL A 208 1.73 1.44 9.92
C VAL A 208 1.67 2.50 11.02
N VAL A 209 1.00 2.22 12.13
CA VAL A 209 0.88 3.15 13.26
C VAL A 209 2.25 3.41 13.90
N LEU A 210 3.02 2.34 14.17
CA LEU A 210 4.36 2.44 14.75
C LEU A 210 5.32 3.22 13.85
N SER A 211 5.33 2.90 12.55
CA SER A 211 6.12 3.62 11.55
C SER A 211 5.74 5.10 11.50
N SER A 212 4.45 5.40 11.37
CA SER A 212 3.96 6.78 11.26
C SER A 212 4.28 7.59 12.52
N TRP A 213 4.19 6.96 13.70
CA TRP A 213 4.55 7.57 14.97
C TRP A 213 6.05 7.83 15.07
N TYR A 214 6.90 6.86 14.77
CA TYR A 214 8.35 7.03 14.86
C TYR A 214 8.89 8.02 13.82
N LEU A 215 8.35 7.97 12.60
CA LEU A 215 8.72 8.88 11.52
C LEU A 215 8.41 10.34 11.89
N ARG A 216 7.58 10.62 12.91
CA ARG A 216 7.34 11.96 13.46
C ARG A 216 8.61 12.69 13.85
N ASN A 217 9.63 11.95 14.30
CA ASN A 217 10.89 12.50 14.76
C ASN A 217 11.79 13.03 13.63
N PHE A 218 11.46 12.72 12.37
CA PHE A 218 12.19 13.23 11.21
C PHE A 218 11.45 14.42 10.60
N HIS A 219 12.19 15.51 10.37
CA HIS A 219 11.69 16.70 9.69
C HIS A 219 11.49 16.40 8.21
N ALA A 220 10.23 16.46 7.77
CA ALA A 220 9.88 16.38 6.37
C ALA A 220 10.12 17.75 5.72
N VAL A 221 11.08 17.81 4.78
CA VAL A 221 11.30 18.99 3.96
C VAL A 221 10.15 19.06 2.97
N GLN A 222 9.31 20.08 3.09
CA GLN A 222 8.21 20.29 2.15
C GLN A 222 8.80 20.62 0.79
N SER A 223 8.67 19.68 -0.14
CA SER A 223 8.90 19.97 -1.54
C SER A 223 7.76 20.88 -2.02
N ASP A 224 8.12 22.10 -2.44
CA ASP A 224 7.18 23.10 -2.96
C ASP A 224 6.34 22.45 -4.07
N PRO A 225 4.99 22.50 -4.03
CA PRO A 225 4.16 21.81 -5.01
C PRO A 225 4.41 22.39 -6.40
N GLY A 226 5.35 21.79 -7.16
CA GLY A 226 5.68 22.13 -8.54
C GLY A 226 4.56 21.82 -9.52
N ARG A 227 3.29 21.92 -9.12
CA ARG A 227 2.13 21.53 -9.91
C ARG A 227 1.86 22.47 -11.07
N GLN A 228 2.23 23.75 -10.95
CA GLN A 228 2.29 24.63 -12.12
C GLN A 228 3.29 24.12 -13.18
N ARG A 229 4.33 23.38 -12.78
CA ARG A 229 5.31 22.77 -13.69
C ARG A 229 4.91 21.38 -14.17
N ALA A 230 4.19 20.56 -13.40
CA ALA A 230 3.85 19.19 -13.81
C ALA A 230 2.82 19.14 -14.95
N LEU A 231 1.70 19.88 -14.86
CA LEU A 231 0.72 19.96 -15.95
C LEU A 231 1.26 20.73 -17.15
N ALA A 232 2.08 21.76 -16.91
CA ALA A 232 2.83 22.43 -17.96
C ALA A 232 3.83 21.48 -18.64
N ALA A 233 4.51 20.60 -17.88
CA ALA A 233 5.44 19.61 -18.42
C ALA A 233 4.75 18.53 -19.26
N TYR A 234 3.56 18.05 -18.86
CA TYR A 234 2.76 17.15 -19.71
C TYR A 234 2.34 17.84 -21.01
N ARG A 235 1.93 19.10 -20.93
CA ARG A 235 1.62 19.93 -22.11
C ARG A 235 2.87 20.18 -22.98
N ASP A 236 4.03 20.35 -22.35
CA ASP A 236 5.30 20.62 -23.04
C ASP A 236 5.86 19.36 -23.71
N VAL A 237 5.71 18.18 -23.10
CA VAL A 237 6.05 16.88 -23.73
C VAL A 237 5.17 16.65 -24.97
N TRP A 238 3.87 16.95 -24.88
CA TRP A 238 2.96 16.86 -26.02
C TRP A 238 3.22 17.91 -27.12
N ARG A 239 3.81 19.05 -26.75
CA ARG A 239 4.21 20.11 -27.70
C ARG A 239 5.60 19.92 -28.29
N ASN A 240 6.44 19.07 -27.69
CA ASN A 240 7.82 18.90 -28.12
C ASN A 240 7.91 17.89 -29.28
N SER A 241 8.10 18.39 -30.50
CA SER A 241 8.18 17.53 -31.70
C SER A 241 9.41 16.62 -31.75
N HIS A 242 10.43 16.89 -30.93
CA HIS A 242 11.67 16.10 -30.85
C HIS A 242 11.59 14.87 -29.92
N ALA A 243 10.42 14.60 -29.33
CA ALA A 243 10.16 13.40 -28.53
C ALA A 243 9.42 12.30 -29.33
N ARG A 244 9.28 12.46 -30.65
CA ARG A 244 8.81 11.43 -31.58
C ARG A 244 9.98 10.73 -32.26
#